data_AF-A0A849G2S2-F1
#
_entry.id   AF-A0A849G2S2-F1
#
_cell.length_a   1.000
_cell.length_b   1.000
_cell.length_c   1.000
_cell.angle_alpha   90.00
_cell.angle_beta   90.00
_cell.angle_gamma   90.00
#
_symmetry.space_group_name_H-M   'P 1'
#
loop_
_entity.id
_entity.type
_entity.pdbx_description
1 polymer ?
#
loop_
_entity_poly.entity_id
_entity_poly.type
_entity_poly.pdbx_seq_one_letter_code
_entity_poly.pdbx_strand_id
1 'polypeptide(L)'
;MTARYFAPSGGHPPQEQLLTDRAMFTDAYAVIPKGTMQDIVTSFLPFWTGTRLWVLSRPLSGFAETFSQYIMEVAPGGGSDRPETDPGAECVLFVVEGSGSIVIDGDEHALSPGSYIYLPAGTLWTFRNDSDTAVRFHWIR
;
A
#
# COMPACT_ATOMS: atom_id res chain seq x y z
N MET A 1 -1.09 20.36 -14.90
CA MET A 1 -0.09 19.77 -13.98
C MET A 1 -0.58 18.40 -13.61
N THR A 2 0.13 17.34 -13.99
CA THR A 2 -0.12 15.99 -13.47
C THR A 2 0.13 16.02 -11.96
N ALA A 3 -0.86 15.64 -11.16
CA ALA A 3 -0.72 15.58 -9.70
C ALA A 3 0.46 14.65 -9.37
N ARG A 4 1.40 15.12 -8.55
CA ARG A 4 2.60 14.37 -8.19
C ARG A 4 2.39 13.76 -6.81
N TYR A 5 2.11 12.47 -6.77
CA TYR A 5 2.04 11.70 -5.52
C TYR A 5 3.44 11.24 -5.12
N PHE A 6 3.69 11.14 -3.81
CA PHE A 6 4.90 10.49 -3.31
C PHE A 6 4.64 8.98 -3.17
N ALA A 7 5.59 8.16 -3.59
CA ALA A 7 5.58 6.72 -3.38
C ALA A 7 6.92 6.27 -2.78
N PRO A 8 6.92 5.36 -1.78
CA PRO A 8 8.15 4.81 -1.24
C PRO A 8 8.86 3.94 -2.29
N SER A 9 10.16 4.18 -2.47
CA SER A 9 11.02 3.34 -3.33
C SER A 9 11.74 2.24 -2.55
N GLY A 10 11.68 2.26 -1.22
CA GLY A 10 12.49 1.40 -0.37
C GLY A 10 13.96 1.81 -0.34
N GLY A 11 14.86 0.83 -0.36
CA GLY A 11 16.30 0.98 -0.22
C GLY A 11 16.78 1.03 1.23
N HIS A 12 18.06 1.37 1.39
CA HIS A 12 18.73 1.57 2.68
C HIS A 12 19.31 2.99 2.78
N PRO A 13 19.25 3.60 3.97
CA PRO A 13 19.90 4.88 4.19
C PRO A 13 21.43 4.74 4.04
N PRO A 14 22.11 5.78 3.53
CA PRO A 14 23.57 5.80 3.47
C PRO A 14 24.17 5.77 4.88
N GLN A 15 25.42 5.29 5.00
CA GLN A 15 26.09 5.10 6.29
C GLN A 15 26.33 6.42 7.05
N GLU A 16 26.41 7.54 6.32
CA GLU A 16 26.63 8.88 6.86
C GLU A 16 25.34 9.57 7.33
N GLN A 17 24.17 8.92 7.18
CA GLN A 17 22.91 9.51 7.58
C GLN A 17 22.82 9.64 9.11
N LEU A 18 22.51 10.85 9.59
CA LEU A 18 22.26 11.09 11.01
C LEU A 18 21.07 10.23 11.49
N LEU A 19 21.27 9.53 12.62
CA LEU A 19 20.29 8.60 13.18
C LEU A 19 19.15 9.30 13.94
N THR A 20 19.31 10.57 14.31
CA THR A 20 18.23 11.37 14.90
C THR A 20 17.20 11.73 13.84
N ASP A 21 16.01 11.17 13.97
CA ASP A 21 14.88 11.43 13.07
C ASP A 21 13.73 12.14 13.80
N ARG A 22 12.76 12.60 13.03
CA ARG A 22 11.55 13.32 13.48
C ARG A 22 10.43 12.40 13.96
N ALA A 23 10.76 11.15 14.25
CA ALA A 23 9.80 10.21 14.80
C ALA A 23 9.38 10.68 16.20
N MET A 24 8.07 10.80 16.42
CA MET A 24 7.51 11.34 17.67
C MET A 24 6.36 10.46 18.11
N PHE A 25 6.28 10.21 19.42
CA PHE A 25 5.13 9.57 20.05
C PHE A 25 4.78 10.39 21.28
N THR A 26 3.51 10.78 21.38
CA THR A 26 2.95 11.51 22.50
C THR A 26 1.62 10.87 22.88
N ASP A 27 1.05 11.26 24.01
CA ASP A 27 -0.28 10.79 24.42
C ASP A 27 -1.39 11.25 23.45
N ALA A 28 -1.12 12.24 22.59
CA ALA A 28 -2.10 12.83 21.69
C ALA A 28 -1.90 12.45 20.20
N TYR A 29 -0.67 12.15 19.79
CA TYR A 29 -0.35 11.86 18.38
C TYR A 29 0.97 11.12 18.21
N ALA A 30 1.14 10.49 17.04
CA ALA A 30 2.39 9.92 16.56
C ALA A 30 2.78 10.51 15.21
N VAL A 31 4.09 10.64 14.97
CA VAL A 31 4.67 11.04 13.69
C VAL A 31 5.63 9.94 13.26
N ILE A 32 5.35 9.34 12.10
CA ILE A 32 6.17 8.29 11.49
C ILE A 32 6.77 8.86 10.19
N PRO A 33 8.06 9.22 10.17
CA PRO A 33 8.70 9.78 8.98
C PRO A 33 8.78 8.77 7.85
N LYS A 34 8.72 9.24 6.60
CA LYS A 34 8.86 8.37 5.41
C LYS A 34 10.15 7.53 5.36
N GLY A 35 11.18 7.92 6.13
CA GLY A 35 12.45 7.19 6.22
C GLY A 35 12.34 5.80 6.86
N THR A 36 11.21 5.49 7.49
CA THR A 36 10.91 4.14 7.99
C THR A 36 10.55 3.16 6.87
N MET A 37 10.25 3.64 5.66
CA MET A 37 9.85 2.79 4.53
C MET A 37 11.06 2.20 3.81
N GLN A 38 11.78 1.30 4.48
CA GLN A 38 12.99 0.63 3.98
C GLN A 38 12.71 -0.81 3.51
N ASP A 39 13.62 -1.40 2.73
CA ASP A 39 13.42 -2.74 2.14
C ASP A 39 13.30 -3.85 3.18
N ILE A 40 14.12 -3.81 4.23
CA ILE A 40 14.21 -4.86 5.27
C ILE A 40 13.03 -4.92 6.23
N VAL A 41 12.11 -3.96 6.17
CA VAL A 41 10.91 -3.89 7.03
C VAL A 41 9.62 -4.13 6.24
N THR A 42 9.74 -4.60 5.00
CA THR A 42 8.56 -4.95 4.20
C THR A 42 7.86 -6.20 4.71
N SER A 43 6.56 -6.27 4.48
CA SER A 43 5.68 -7.39 4.80
C SER A 43 5.17 -8.06 3.52
N PHE A 44 4.60 -9.25 3.69
CA PHE A 44 4.06 -10.06 2.60
C PHE A 44 2.70 -10.60 3.02
N LEU A 45 1.78 -10.67 2.07
CA LEU A 45 0.45 -11.25 2.27
C LEU A 45 0.34 -12.56 1.49
N PRO A 46 -0.41 -13.55 2.01
CA PRO A 46 -0.76 -14.73 1.24
C PRO A 46 -1.42 -14.36 -0.10
N PHE A 47 -1.19 -15.19 -1.12
CA PHE A 47 -1.80 -15.06 -2.44
C PHE A 47 -1.45 -13.81 -3.24
N TRP A 48 -0.47 -13.04 -2.80
CA TRP A 48 0.17 -11.99 -3.58
C TRP A 48 1.49 -12.49 -4.16
N THR A 49 1.69 -12.28 -5.46
CA THR A 49 2.92 -12.66 -6.18
C THR A 49 3.65 -11.40 -6.62
N GLY A 50 5.00 -11.42 -6.56
CA GLY A 50 5.83 -10.28 -6.97
C GLY A 50 5.49 -8.99 -6.21
N THR A 51 5.12 -9.10 -4.93
CA THR A 51 4.58 -7.98 -4.16
C THR A 51 5.30 -7.87 -2.82
N ARG A 52 5.53 -6.64 -2.38
CA ARG A 52 5.97 -6.28 -1.04
C ARG A 52 5.14 -5.10 -0.53
N LEU A 53 5.04 -4.93 0.78
CA LEU A 53 4.27 -3.81 1.34
C LEU A 53 4.88 -3.24 2.62
N TRP A 54 4.54 -1.99 2.93
CA TRP A 54 4.79 -1.37 4.22
C TRP A 54 3.48 -1.23 4.99
N VAL A 55 3.48 -1.66 6.25
CA VAL A 55 2.30 -1.59 7.12
C VAL A 55 2.32 -0.29 7.93
N LEU A 56 1.19 0.41 7.92
CA LEU A 56 0.91 1.63 8.67
C LEU A 56 -0.38 1.42 9.48
N SER A 57 -0.27 0.68 10.58
CA SER A 57 -1.41 0.37 11.46
C SER A 57 -1.00 0.48 12.92
N ARG A 58 -1.96 0.78 13.81
CA ARG A 58 -1.74 0.90 15.26
C ARG A 58 -0.57 1.83 15.63
N PRO A 59 -0.55 3.10 15.16
CA PRO A 59 0.55 4.02 15.44
C PRO A 59 0.67 4.42 16.93
N LEU A 60 -0.39 4.24 17.71
CA LEU A 60 -0.41 4.39 19.17
C LEU A 60 -1.12 3.20 19.82
N SER A 61 -0.83 2.96 21.10
CA SER A 61 -1.58 2.01 21.92
C SER A 61 -3.02 2.47 22.17
N GLY A 62 -3.93 1.53 22.44
CA GLY A 62 -5.33 1.84 22.73
C GLY A 62 -6.20 1.72 21.48
N PHE A 63 -7.11 2.68 21.25
CA PHE A 63 -8.13 2.59 20.20
C PHE A 63 -7.59 2.99 18.81
N ALA A 64 -6.69 2.16 18.26
CA ALA A 64 -6.04 2.38 16.96
C ALA A 64 -6.11 1.14 16.04
N GLU A 65 -7.16 0.32 16.24
CA GLU A 65 -7.36 -0.97 15.56
C GLU A 65 -8.52 -0.95 14.56
N THR A 66 -9.17 0.21 14.38
CA THR A 66 -10.30 0.38 13.45
C THR A 66 -9.87 0.34 11.99
N PHE A 67 -8.64 0.79 11.68
CA PHE A 67 -8.12 0.87 10.33
C PHE A 67 -6.74 0.23 10.21
N SER A 68 -6.47 -0.29 9.03
CA SER A 68 -5.18 -0.77 8.56
C SER A 68 -4.85 -0.07 7.25
N GLN A 69 -3.65 0.52 7.15
CA GLN A 69 -3.15 1.07 5.90
C GLN A 69 -1.92 0.30 5.48
N TYR A 70 -1.89 -0.11 4.22
CA TYR A 70 -0.71 -0.67 3.57
C TYR A 70 -0.29 0.25 2.42
N ILE A 71 1.02 0.36 2.20
CA ILE A 71 1.56 0.87 0.95
C ILE A 71 2.08 -0.34 0.18
N MET A 72 1.36 -0.71 -0.86
CA MET A 72 1.66 -1.88 -1.70
C MET A 72 2.63 -1.47 -2.80
N GLU A 73 3.58 -2.34 -3.12
CA GLU A 73 4.39 -2.29 -4.33
C GLU A 73 4.29 -3.64 -5.04
N VAL A 74 3.74 -3.61 -6.26
CA VAL A 74 3.55 -4.79 -7.10
C VAL A 74 4.49 -4.68 -8.29
N ALA A 75 5.46 -5.59 -8.39
CA ALA A 75 6.42 -5.67 -9.48
C ALA A 75 5.74 -6.08 -10.81
N PRO A 76 6.39 -5.85 -11.97
CA PRO A 76 5.91 -6.33 -13.26
C PRO A 76 5.54 -7.82 -13.23
N GLY A 77 4.36 -8.17 -13.75
CA GLY A 77 3.81 -9.52 -13.73
C GLY A 77 3.32 -10.01 -12.35
N GLY A 78 3.38 -9.15 -11.32
CA GLY A 78 2.84 -9.42 -9.99
C GLY A 78 1.34 -9.13 -9.88
N GLY A 79 0.76 -9.47 -8.72
CA GLY A 79 -0.65 -9.25 -8.43
C GLY A 79 -1.25 -10.29 -7.51
N SER A 80 -2.57 -10.34 -7.47
CA SER A 80 -3.34 -11.34 -6.74
C SER A 80 -4.72 -11.56 -7.37
N ASP A 81 -5.11 -12.83 -7.51
CA ASP A 81 -6.47 -13.22 -7.92
C ASP A 81 -7.43 -13.42 -6.73
N ARG A 82 -6.94 -13.27 -5.50
CA ARG A 82 -7.73 -13.39 -4.26
C ARG A 82 -7.13 -12.52 -3.13
N PRO A 83 -7.14 -11.19 -3.31
CA PRO A 83 -6.36 -10.28 -2.49
C PRO A 83 -6.88 -10.16 -1.06
N GLU A 84 -8.21 -10.09 -0.91
CA GLU A 84 -8.91 -9.99 0.37
C GLU A 84 -9.40 -11.38 0.82
N THR A 85 -9.17 -11.72 2.08
CA THR A 85 -9.60 -13.01 2.66
C THR A 85 -10.63 -12.85 3.77
N ASP A 86 -10.81 -11.63 4.27
CA ASP A 86 -11.84 -11.29 5.24
C ASP A 86 -13.11 -10.83 4.49
N PRO A 87 -14.21 -11.61 4.54
CA PRO A 87 -15.45 -11.26 3.86
C PRO A 87 -16.13 -10.02 4.47
N GLY A 88 -15.75 -9.59 5.67
CA GLY A 88 -16.28 -8.41 6.34
C GLY A 88 -15.51 -7.12 6.06
N ALA A 89 -14.36 -7.19 5.39
CA ALA A 89 -13.51 -6.03 5.15
C ALA A 89 -13.97 -5.25 3.91
N GLU A 90 -14.33 -3.99 4.12
CA GLU A 90 -14.36 -3.00 3.04
C GLU A 90 -12.97 -2.38 2.85
N CYS A 91 -12.69 -1.83 1.67
CA CYS A 91 -11.42 -1.16 1.48
C CYS A 91 -11.44 -0.05 0.42
N VAL A 92 -10.39 0.75 0.47
CA VAL A 92 -10.06 1.76 -0.52
C VAL A 92 -8.69 1.46 -1.09
N LEU A 93 -8.59 1.46 -2.43
CA LEU A 93 -7.32 1.47 -3.14
C LEU A 93 -7.08 2.86 -3.74
N PHE A 94 -5.87 3.39 -3.57
CA PHE A 94 -5.48 4.66 -4.16
C PHE A 94 -4.10 4.56 -4.81
N VAL A 95 -4.07 4.60 -6.14
CA VAL A 95 -2.85 4.41 -6.95
C VAL A 95 -2.05 5.70 -6.96
N VAL A 96 -0.77 5.62 -6.61
CA VAL A 96 0.14 6.77 -6.52
C VAL A 96 1.25 6.74 -7.57
N GLU A 97 1.58 5.56 -8.10
CA GLU A 97 2.60 5.40 -9.13
C GLU A 97 2.36 4.13 -9.98
N GLY A 98 2.77 4.15 -11.24
CA GLY A 98 2.63 3.03 -12.17
C GLY A 98 1.22 2.87 -12.76
N SER A 99 1.04 1.83 -13.56
CA SER A 99 -0.23 1.45 -14.19
C SER A 99 -0.46 -0.06 -14.09
N GLY A 100 -1.71 -0.48 -13.93
CA GLY A 100 -2.09 -1.89 -13.89
C GLY A 100 -3.58 -2.04 -14.19
N SER A 101 -4.14 -3.20 -13.85
CA SER A 101 -5.59 -3.42 -13.92
C SER A 101 -6.16 -4.03 -12.64
N ILE A 102 -7.42 -3.70 -12.38
CA ILE A 102 -8.23 -4.32 -11.34
C ILE A 102 -9.48 -4.88 -11.99
N VAL A 103 -9.86 -6.10 -11.64
CA VAL A 103 -11.17 -6.66 -12.00
C VAL A 103 -12.03 -6.57 -10.76
N ILE A 104 -13.24 -6.00 -10.88
CA ILE A 104 -14.20 -5.86 -9.78
C ILE A 104 -15.51 -6.49 -10.26
N ASP A 105 -15.97 -7.53 -9.56
CA ASP A 105 -17.18 -8.29 -9.91
C ASP A 105 -17.25 -8.74 -11.39
N GLY A 106 -16.08 -8.98 -12.00
CA GLY A 106 -15.93 -9.43 -13.39
C GLY A 106 -15.63 -8.32 -14.41
N ASP A 107 -15.77 -7.05 -14.03
CA ASP A 107 -15.49 -5.90 -14.89
C ASP A 107 -14.05 -5.41 -14.69
N GLU A 108 -13.29 -5.30 -15.79
CA GLU A 108 -11.90 -4.84 -15.76
C GLU A 108 -11.80 -3.31 -15.87
N HIS A 109 -10.98 -2.72 -15.00
CA HIS A 109 -10.70 -1.30 -14.95
C HIS A 109 -9.19 -1.04 -15.01
N ALA A 110 -8.78 -0.17 -15.94
CA ALA A 110 -7.40 0.29 -16.02
C ALA A 110 -7.08 1.27 -14.88
N LEU A 111 -5.88 1.12 -14.32
CA LEU A 111 -5.38 1.91 -13.21
C LEU A 111 -4.24 2.83 -13.64
N SER A 112 -4.24 4.03 -13.08
CA SER A 112 -3.18 5.02 -13.27
C SER A 112 -3.03 5.87 -12.00
N PRO A 113 -1.95 6.66 -11.85
CA PRO A 113 -1.79 7.49 -10.66
C PRO A 113 -2.97 8.45 -10.48
N GLY A 114 -3.62 8.39 -9.31
CA GLY A 114 -4.85 9.10 -8.99
C GLY A 114 -6.13 8.27 -9.10
N SER A 115 -6.07 7.03 -9.62
CA SER A 115 -7.19 6.09 -9.56
C SER A 115 -7.57 5.82 -8.10
N TYR A 116 -8.85 6.03 -7.78
CA TYR A 116 -9.45 5.77 -6.49
C TYR A 116 -10.54 4.73 -6.65
N ILE A 117 -10.49 3.67 -5.84
CA ILE A 117 -11.41 2.54 -5.91
C ILE A 117 -11.92 2.28 -4.50
N TYR A 118 -13.23 2.35 -4.34
CA TYR A 118 -13.90 1.87 -3.13
C TYR A 118 -14.47 0.48 -3.40
N LEU A 119 -14.19 -0.45 -2.50
CA LEU A 119 -14.62 -1.84 -2.54
C LEU A 119 -15.44 -2.12 -1.28
N PRO A 120 -16.78 -2.26 -1.40
CA PRO A 120 -17.61 -2.72 -0.30
C PRO A 120 -17.17 -4.06 0.28
N ALA A 121 -17.59 -4.36 1.51
CA ALA A 121 -17.32 -5.64 2.14
C ALA A 121 -17.85 -6.82 1.28
N GLY A 122 -17.00 -7.82 1.08
CA GLY A 122 -17.33 -9.02 0.32
C GLY A 122 -17.28 -8.87 -1.21
N THR A 123 -16.94 -7.68 -1.74
CA THR A 123 -16.73 -7.49 -3.19
C THR A 123 -15.60 -8.37 -3.69
N LEU A 124 -15.83 -9.08 -4.81
CA LEU A 124 -14.81 -9.90 -5.44
C LEU A 124 -13.95 -9.02 -6.33
N TRP A 125 -12.63 -9.04 -6.10
CA TRP A 125 -11.70 -8.29 -6.92
C TRP A 125 -10.38 -9.01 -7.12
N THR A 126 -9.71 -8.71 -8.22
CA THR A 126 -8.34 -9.16 -8.52
C THR A 126 -7.51 -7.98 -8.96
N PHE A 127 -6.20 -8.03 -8.75
CA PHE A 127 -5.28 -6.98 -9.14
C PHE A 127 -4.12 -7.56 -9.94
N ARG A 128 -3.76 -6.93 -11.05
CA ARG A 128 -2.59 -7.32 -11.85
C ARG A 128 -1.77 -6.10 -12.22
N ASN A 129 -0.46 -6.28 -12.15
CA ASN A 129 0.47 -5.39 -12.82
C ASN A 129 0.90 -6.02 -14.15
N ASP A 130 0.21 -5.62 -15.21
CA ASP A 130 0.47 -6.00 -16.61
C ASP A 130 1.47 -5.07 -17.32
N SER A 131 2.03 -4.09 -16.60
CA SER A 131 3.03 -3.15 -17.11
C SER A 131 4.47 -3.64 -16.89
N ASP A 132 5.44 -2.90 -17.43
CA ASP A 132 6.88 -3.13 -17.30
C ASP A 132 7.52 -2.39 -16.11
N THR A 133 6.73 -1.64 -15.34
CA THR A 133 7.17 -0.90 -14.15
C THR A 133 6.39 -1.31 -12.91
N ALA A 134 6.91 -1.01 -11.73
CA ALA A 134 6.19 -1.32 -10.49
C ALA A 134 4.96 -0.42 -10.32
N VAL A 135 3.86 -0.98 -9.82
CA VAL A 135 2.67 -0.22 -9.40
C VAL A 135 2.69 -0.05 -7.90
N ARG A 136 2.46 1.18 -7.44
CA ARG A 136 2.38 1.51 -6.01
C ARG A 136 1.04 2.13 -5.69
N PHE A 137 0.39 1.61 -4.66
CA PHE A 137 -0.91 2.09 -4.21
C PHE A 137 -1.07 1.96 -2.70
N HIS A 138 -1.88 2.84 -2.13
CA HIS A 138 -2.37 2.67 -0.77
C HIS A 138 -3.53 1.69 -0.77
N TRP A 139 -3.54 0.77 0.19
CA TRP A 139 -4.67 -0.09 0.49
C TRP A 139 -5.10 0.18 1.93
N ILE A 140 -6.29 0.75 2.11
CA ILE A 140 -6.85 1.10 3.42
C ILE A 140 -8.05 0.20 3.66
N ARG A 141 -8.05 -0.52 4.78
CA ARG A 141 -9.14 -1.40 5.23
C ARG A 141 -9.52 -1.03 6.64
#